data_AF-A0A238Z6J9-F1
#
_entry.id   AF-A0A238Z6J9-F1
#
_cell.length_a   1.000
_cell.length_b   1.000
_cell.length_c   1.000
_cell.angle_alpha   90.00
_cell.angle_beta   90.00
_cell.angle_gamma   90.00
#
_symmetry.space_group_name_H-M   'P 1'
#
loop_
_entity.id
_entity.type
_entity.pdbx_description
1 polymer ?
#
loop_
_entity_poly.entity_id
_entity_poly.type
_entity_poly.pdbx_seq_one_letter_code
_entity_poly.pdbx_strand_id
1 'polypeptide(L)'
;MTHAMPHQSPHRTAPSSRRLATLLASLVAALLLASCGEPDTKPAKERPAAEAARGNTREQSFQDAKRALLRHVYHDHRVTFYCLAVFDAKGQVTPPPGFHTPKHKARAERIEWEHVVPAENFGRSFAEWRDGHPDCLDARGPFKGRKCAERVNAEYRLMQADMYNLYPAIGAVNAMRSNYNYAMLPGAKETFGPFGMKIEGNKVEPPEHARGAIARTVKYMAWAYPRFTPSRQQQQLMDAWDRMYPVDQWECERARRIEAIQSNENPVVKGQCREAGLWP
;
A
#
# COMPACT_ATOMS: atom_id res chain seq x y z
N MET A 1 -1.82 32.42 86.42
CA MET A 1 -1.88 33.70 87.17
C MET A 1 -1.68 34.80 86.15
N THR A 2 -2.77 35.37 85.62
CA THR A 2 -3.35 36.68 86.03
C THR A 2 -2.39 37.83 85.67
N HIS A 3 -2.70 38.85 84.86
CA HIS A 3 -3.91 39.64 84.59
C HIS A 3 -3.71 40.37 83.23
N ALA A 4 -4.70 40.51 82.35
CA ALA A 4 -5.81 41.47 82.36
C ALA A 4 -5.34 42.95 82.34
N MET A 5 -5.48 43.65 81.20
CA MET A 5 -6.51 44.71 80.96
C MET A 5 -5.93 46.12 81.22
N PRO A 6 -6.56 47.25 80.80
CA PRO A 6 -7.37 47.51 79.61
C PRO A 6 -7.33 48.96 79.03
N HIS A 7 -8.10 49.16 77.95
CA HIS A 7 -9.06 50.25 77.64
C HIS A 7 -8.73 51.75 77.83
N GLN A 8 -9.05 52.57 76.81
CA GLN A 8 -10.30 53.37 76.63
C GLN A 8 -10.03 54.52 75.63
N SER A 9 -10.71 54.62 74.47
CA SER A 9 -12.03 55.28 74.24
C SER A 9 -11.86 56.72 73.68
N PRO A 10 -12.93 57.43 73.25
CA PRO A 10 -13.18 57.68 71.83
C PRO A 10 -13.46 59.18 71.57
N HIS A 11 -13.90 59.56 70.36
CA HIS A 11 -15.14 60.33 70.14
C HIS A 11 -15.28 60.80 68.68
N ARG A 12 -16.53 60.73 68.21
CA ARG A 12 -17.03 61.27 66.93
C ARG A 12 -17.69 62.63 67.17
N THR A 13 -17.64 63.50 66.16
CA THR A 13 -18.66 64.53 65.86
C THR A 13 -18.73 64.75 64.34
N ALA A 14 -19.95 65.00 63.83
CA ALA A 14 -20.32 65.30 62.44
C ALA A 14 -20.44 66.85 62.24
N PRO A 15 -21.08 67.45 61.20
CA PRO A 15 -21.55 67.00 59.88
C PRO A 15 -21.32 68.01 58.69
N SER A 16 -21.80 67.62 57.49
CA SER A 16 -22.53 68.45 56.48
C SER A 16 -21.84 69.48 55.55
N SER A 17 -22.12 69.29 54.25
CA SER A 17 -22.53 70.27 53.21
C SER A 17 -21.58 70.65 52.05
N ARG A 18 -22.03 70.22 50.85
CA ARG A 18 -22.25 70.94 49.58
C ARG A 18 -21.11 71.64 48.80
N ARG A 19 -20.96 71.11 47.58
CA ARG A 19 -20.89 71.74 46.22
C ARG A 19 -19.53 72.02 45.56
N LEU A 20 -19.36 71.31 44.44
CA LEU A 20 -18.74 71.63 43.14
C LEU A 20 -17.68 72.74 43.06
N ALA A 21 -16.47 72.38 42.59
CA ALA A 21 -15.93 72.86 41.31
C ALA A 21 -14.63 72.13 40.95
N THR A 22 -14.48 71.89 39.65
CA THR A 22 -13.34 71.42 38.86
C THR A 22 -11.94 71.86 39.30
N LEU A 23 -10.97 70.93 39.29
CA LEU A 23 -9.59 71.13 38.83
C LEU A 23 -8.85 69.78 38.72
N LEU A 24 -8.11 69.61 37.62
CA LEU A 24 -7.28 68.44 37.32
C LEU A 24 -6.17 68.25 38.36
N ALA A 25 -6.01 67.02 38.87
CA ALA A 25 -4.76 66.53 39.43
C ALA A 25 -4.68 65.01 39.27
N SER A 26 -3.58 64.57 38.68
CA SER A 26 -3.19 63.20 38.41
C SER A 26 -3.24 62.29 39.65
N LEU A 27 -3.88 61.13 39.54
CA LEU A 27 -3.54 59.97 40.37
C LEU A 27 -3.57 58.70 39.53
N VAL A 28 -2.40 58.07 39.46
CA VAL A 28 -2.13 56.78 38.83
C VAL A 28 -2.96 55.70 39.54
N ALA A 29 -3.84 55.03 38.80
CA ALA A 29 -4.41 53.76 39.20
C ALA A 29 -4.26 52.79 38.02
N ALA A 30 -3.28 51.90 38.13
CA ALA A 30 -3.08 50.80 37.20
C ALA A 30 -4.27 49.85 37.29
N LEU A 31 -5.22 50.01 36.36
CA LEU A 31 -6.24 49.01 36.10
C LEU A 31 -5.70 48.07 35.01
N LEU A 32 -5.30 46.86 35.42
CA LEU A 32 -5.00 45.75 34.53
C LEU A 32 -6.28 45.36 33.78
N LEU A 33 -6.46 45.92 32.58
CA LEU A 33 -7.38 45.38 31.59
C LEU A 33 -6.77 44.07 31.08
N ALA A 34 -7.34 42.96 31.52
CA ALA A 34 -7.14 41.66 30.90
C ALA A 34 -7.70 41.75 29.46
N SER A 35 -6.82 42.00 28.50
CA SER A 35 -7.08 41.82 27.08
C SER A 35 -7.32 40.33 26.84
N CYS A 36 -8.54 39.94 26.49
CA CYS A 36 -8.80 38.66 25.86
C CYS A 36 -8.03 38.65 24.52
N GLY A 37 -6.83 38.06 24.51
CA GLY A 37 -6.12 37.78 23.28
C GLY A 37 -6.93 36.79 22.45
N GLU A 38 -7.26 37.18 21.21
CA GLU A 38 -7.73 36.25 20.20
C GLU A 38 -6.66 35.16 20.02
N PRO A 39 -7.02 33.88 19.95
CA PRO A 39 -6.04 32.84 19.70
C PRO A 39 -5.49 33.03 18.29
N ASP A 40 -4.18 33.30 18.22
CA ASP A 40 -3.36 33.27 17.00
C ASP A 40 -3.56 31.93 16.29
N THR A 41 -4.54 31.90 15.39
CA THR A 41 -4.83 30.72 14.59
C THR A 41 -3.84 30.78 13.43
N LYS A 42 -2.67 30.15 13.61
CA LYS A 42 -1.73 29.92 12.51
C LYS A 42 -2.52 29.32 11.34
N PRO A 43 -2.39 29.85 10.12
CA PRO A 43 -3.06 29.26 8.96
C PRO A 43 -2.62 27.81 8.86
N ALA A 44 -3.60 26.90 8.86
CA ALA A 44 -3.36 25.50 8.59
C ALA A 44 -2.61 25.41 7.26
N LYS A 45 -1.44 24.76 7.23
CA LYS A 45 -0.77 24.41 5.97
C LYS A 45 -1.81 23.73 5.08
N GLU A 46 -2.14 24.35 3.96
CA GLU A 46 -2.95 23.72 2.92
C GLU A 46 -2.36 22.35 2.65
N ARG A 47 -3.17 21.30 2.84
CA ARG A 47 -2.79 19.96 2.42
C ARG A 47 -2.62 20.04 0.91
N PRO A 48 -1.48 19.61 0.34
CA PRO A 48 -1.33 19.59 -1.11
C PRO A 48 -2.51 18.83 -1.70
N ALA A 49 -3.04 19.34 -2.81
CA ALA A 49 -4.10 18.68 -3.57
C ALA A 49 -3.73 17.20 -3.76
N ALA A 50 -4.68 16.29 -3.55
CA ALA A 50 -4.44 14.88 -3.72
C ALA A 50 -3.89 14.63 -5.13
N GLU A 51 -2.68 14.10 -5.21
CA GLU A 51 -2.05 13.79 -6.49
C GLU A 51 -2.97 12.84 -7.29
N ALA A 52 -3.12 13.10 -8.58
CA ALA A 52 -3.96 12.26 -9.44
C ALA A 52 -3.53 10.79 -9.33
N ALA A 53 -4.51 9.89 -9.22
CA ALA A 53 -4.24 8.47 -9.12
C ALA A 53 -3.50 7.97 -10.37
N ARG A 54 -2.30 7.40 -10.17
CA ARG A 54 -1.42 6.92 -11.24
C ARG A 54 -1.72 5.46 -11.65
N GLY A 55 -2.19 4.65 -10.70
CA GLY A 55 -2.49 3.23 -10.90
C GLY A 55 -3.91 2.94 -11.37
N ASN A 56 -4.39 1.74 -11.06
CA ASN A 56 -5.76 1.31 -11.31
C ASN A 56 -6.78 2.23 -10.62
N THR A 57 -7.74 2.74 -11.38
CA THR A 57 -8.83 3.61 -10.89
C THR A 57 -10.22 3.03 -11.11
N ARG A 58 -10.33 1.90 -11.82
CA ARG A 58 -11.62 1.35 -12.28
C ARG A 58 -11.95 0.02 -11.65
N GLU A 59 -11.02 -0.92 -11.66
CA GLU A 59 -11.29 -2.31 -11.27
C GLU A 59 -11.10 -2.48 -9.76
N GLN A 60 -12.18 -2.65 -8.99
CA GLN A 60 -12.11 -2.89 -7.54
C GLN A 60 -12.34 -4.35 -7.17
N SER A 61 -12.86 -5.17 -8.08
CA SER A 61 -13.15 -6.57 -7.80
C SER A 61 -11.95 -7.42 -8.22
N PHE A 62 -11.27 -8.01 -7.23
CA PHE A 62 -10.20 -8.96 -7.51
C PHE A 62 -10.70 -10.16 -8.33
N GLN A 63 -11.96 -10.57 -8.18
CA GLN A 63 -12.52 -11.65 -9.01
C GLN A 63 -12.71 -11.22 -10.46
N ASP A 64 -13.05 -9.96 -10.71
CA ASP A 64 -13.34 -9.44 -12.04
C ASP A 64 -12.04 -9.22 -12.80
N ALA A 65 -11.03 -8.64 -12.14
CA ALA A 65 -9.66 -8.57 -12.65
C ALA A 65 -9.14 -9.94 -13.11
N LYS A 66 -9.31 -10.99 -12.29
CA LYS A 66 -8.88 -12.36 -12.66
C LYS A 66 -9.63 -12.91 -13.87
N ARG A 67 -10.94 -12.63 -13.99
CA ARG A 67 -11.72 -13.06 -15.16
C ARG A 67 -11.29 -12.31 -16.41
N ALA A 68 -11.04 -11.00 -16.30
CA ALA A 68 -10.58 -10.18 -17.40
C ALA A 68 -9.20 -10.63 -17.89
N LEU A 69 -8.26 -10.87 -16.97
CA LEU A 69 -6.95 -11.43 -17.28
C LEU A 69 -7.05 -12.76 -18.03
N LEU A 70 -7.85 -13.70 -17.55
CA LEU A 70 -8.00 -15.01 -18.17
C LEU A 70 -8.62 -14.94 -19.58
N ARG A 71 -9.62 -14.08 -19.77
CA ARG A 71 -10.45 -14.03 -20.99
C ARG A 71 -9.94 -13.08 -22.07
N HIS A 72 -9.29 -11.99 -21.69
CA HIS A 72 -8.93 -10.91 -22.61
C HIS A 72 -7.42 -10.70 -22.70
N VAL A 73 -6.69 -10.94 -21.60
CA VAL A 73 -5.23 -10.75 -21.59
C VAL A 73 -4.49 -12.02 -21.98
N TYR A 74 -4.75 -13.15 -21.32
CA TYR A 74 -4.00 -14.41 -21.48
C TYR A 74 -4.68 -15.42 -22.43
N HIS A 75 -5.68 -15.00 -23.20
CA HIS A 75 -6.53 -15.91 -23.97
C HIS A 75 -5.79 -16.73 -25.05
N ASP A 76 -4.67 -16.20 -25.57
CA ASP A 76 -3.77 -16.79 -26.57
C ASP A 76 -2.36 -17.06 -26.02
N HIS A 77 -2.10 -16.72 -24.74
CA HIS A 77 -0.80 -16.89 -24.08
C HIS A 77 -0.97 -17.63 -22.74
N ARG A 78 -1.49 -18.86 -22.77
CA ARG A 78 -1.81 -19.61 -21.56
C ARG A 78 -0.62 -20.42 -21.01
N VAL A 79 0.39 -19.69 -20.54
CA VAL A 79 1.55 -20.26 -19.84
C VAL A 79 1.76 -19.59 -18.48
N THR A 80 2.13 -20.38 -17.47
CA THR A 80 2.36 -19.87 -16.12
C THR A 80 3.70 -19.14 -16.02
N PHE A 81 3.73 -18.13 -15.16
CA PHE A 81 4.79 -17.14 -15.06
C PHE A 81 6.14 -17.74 -14.64
N TYR A 82 6.15 -18.58 -13.61
CA TYR A 82 7.39 -19.15 -13.09
C TYR A 82 7.80 -20.42 -13.84
N CYS A 83 6.92 -21.41 -13.97
CA CYS A 83 7.29 -22.74 -14.46
C CYS A 83 6.97 -22.98 -15.94
N LEU A 84 6.45 -21.99 -16.66
CA LEU A 84 6.05 -22.10 -18.07
C LEU A 84 5.07 -23.26 -18.36
N ALA A 85 4.34 -23.71 -17.34
CA ALA A 85 3.32 -24.73 -17.47
C ALA A 85 2.13 -24.21 -18.29
N VAL A 86 1.63 -25.01 -19.22
CA VAL A 86 0.43 -24.69 -20.01
C VAL A 86 -0.82 -24.82 -19.14
N PHE A 87 -1.79 -23.93 -19.36
CA PHE A 87 -3.12 -24.03 -18.76
C PHE A 87 -4.24 -23.81 -19.78
N ASP A 88 -5.45 -24.29 -19.47
CA ASP A 88 -6.60 -24.19 -20.36
C ASP A 88 -7.45 -22.92 -20.10
N ALA A 89 -8.52 -22.71 -20.88
CA ALA A 89 -9.43 -21.57 -20.72
C ALA A 89 -10.21 -21.57 -19.39
N LYS A 90 -10.21 -22.68 -18.64
CA LYS A 90 -10.80 -22.82 -17.30
C LYS A 90 -9.77 -22.58 -16.20
N GLY A 91 -8.49 -22.38 -16.56
CA GLY A 91 -7.39 -22.21 -15.62
C GLY A 91 -6.83 -23.52 -15.09
N GLN A 92 -7.16 -24.66 -15.69
CA GLN A 92 -6.59 -25.96 -15.32
C GLN A 92 -5.19 -26.08 -15.89
N VAL A 93 -4.24 -26.42 -15.03
CA VAL A 93 -2.82 -26.53 -15.36
C VAL A 93 -2.51 -27.95 -15.79
N THR A 94 -1.70 -28.09 -16.84
CA THR A 94 -0.97 -29.32 -17.14
C THR A 94 0.46 -29.17 -16.61
N PRO A 95 0.82 -29.78 -15.45
CA PRO A 95 2.15 -29.65 -14.90
C PRO A 95 3.20 -30.19 -15.89
N PRO A 96 4.31 -29.46 -16.11
CA PRO A 96 5.34 -29.91 -17.04
C PRO A 96 6.06 -31.16 -16.51
N PRO A 97 6.61 -32.02 -17.39
CA PRO A 97 7.40 -33.17 -16.97
C PRO A 97 8.52 -32.79 -16.00
N GLY A 98 8.66 -33.55 -14.91
CA GLY A 98 9.63 -33.27 -13.84
C GLY A 98 9.14 -32.29 -12.76
N PHE A 99 7.96 -31.68 -12.93
CA PHE A 99 7.35 -30.86 -11.90
C PHE A 99 7.00 -31.70 -10.67
N HIS A 100 7.40 -31.19 -9.51
CA HIS A 100 6.98 -31.69 -8.21
C HIS A 100 6.80 -30.52 -7.25
N THR A 101 6.11 -30.74 -6.14
CA THR A 101 5.99 -29.73 -5.09
C THR A 101 6.10 -30.37 -3.70
N PRO A 102 6.86 -29.78 -2.76
CA PRO A 102 6.96 -30.31 -1.41
C PRO A 102 5.63 -30.28 -0.65
N LYS A 103 4.80 -29.26 -0.91
CA LYS A 103 3.52 -29.01 -0.23
C LYS A 103 2.46 -28.53 -1.22
N HIS A 104 1.20 -28.52 -0.78
CA HIS A 104 0.08 -28.00 -1.56
C HIS A 104 -0.18 -28.72 -2.89
N LYS A 105 0.03 -30.05 -2.94
CA LYS A 105 -0.14 -30.87 -4.16
C LYS A 105 -1.49 -30.65 -4.87
N ALA A 106 -2.60 -30.59 -4.11
CA ALA A 106 -3.93 -30.32 -4.64
C ALA A 106 -4.14 -28.92 -5.27
N ARG A 107 -3.18 -28.01 -5.12
CA ARG A 107 -3.17 -26.70 -5.78
C ARG A 107 -2.37 -26.70 -7.09
N ALA A 108 -1.69 -27.80 -7.45
CA ALA A 108 -0.85 -27.88 -8.65
C ALA A 108 -1.67 -27.99 -9.96
N GLU A 109 -2.93 -28.38 -9.88
CA GLU A 109 -3.79 -28.68 -11.04
C GLU A 109 -4.50 -27.45 -11.61
N ARG A 110 -4.29 -26.27 -11.02
CA ARG A 110 -4.91 -25.02 -11.45
C ARG A 110 -3.98 -23.84 -11.31
N ILE A 111 -4.23 -22.80 -12.09
CA ILE A 111 -3.58 -21.52 -11.88
C ILE A 111 -4.15 -20.86 -10.62
N GLU A 112 -3.29 -20.09 -9.98
CA GLU A 112 -3.70 -19.05 -9.06
C GLU A 112 -2.99 -17.75 -9.45
N TRP A 113 -3.72 -16.64 -9.35
CA TRP A 113 -3.20 -15.34 -9.74
C TRP A 113 -2.23 -14.84 -8.66
N GLU A 114 -0.96 -14.78 -9.06
CA GLU A 114 0.18 -14.33 -8.29
C GLU A 114 0.20 -12.81 -8.21
N HIS A 115 0.22 -12.30 -6.98
CA HIS A 115 0.57 -10.91 -6.68
C HIS A 115 2.09 -10.78 -6.64
N VAL A 116 2.74 -10.34 -7.71
CA VAL A 116 4.23 -10.21 -7.77
C VAL A 116 4.75 -9.34 -6.63
N VAL A 117 4.13 -8.19 -6.37
CA VAL A 117 4.17 -7.52 -5.07
C VAL A 117 3.08 -8.14 -4.19
N PRO A 118 3.43 -8.93 -3.15
CA PRO A 118 2.43 -9.61 -2.31
C PRO A 118 1.42 -8.65 -1.71
N ALA A 119 0.17 -9.10 -1.57
CA ALA A 119 -0.90 -8.29 -1.00
C ALA A 119 -0.60 -7.78 0.41
N GLU A 120 0.17 -8.53 1.20
CA GLU A 120 0.62 -8.09 2.51
C GLU A 120 1.62 -6.92 2.45
N ASN A 121 2.50 -6.88 1.44
CA ASN A 121 3.56 -5.88 1.36
C ASN A 121 2.99 -4.47 1.20
N PHE A 122 1.95 -4.31 0.37
CA PHE A 122 1.22 -3.06 0.28
C PHE A 122 0.08 -2.97 1.31
N GLY A 123 -0.56 -4.07 1.66
CA GLY A 123 -1.71 -4.12 2.56
C GLY A 123 -1.40 -3.67 3.99
N ARG A 124 -0.22 -4.00 4.52
CA ARG A 124 0.20 -3.58 5.87
C ARG A 124 0.31 -2.07 6.08
N SER A 125 0.27 -1.28 5.00
CA SER A 125 0.23 0.19 5.08
C SER A 125 -1.16 0.74 5.43
N PHE A 126 -2.21 -0.08 5.33
CA PHE A 126 -3.59 0.27 5.66
C PHE A 126 -3.92 -0.03 7.13
N ALA A 127 -4.69 0.85 7.78
CA ALA A 127 -5.07 0.69 9.19
C ALA A 127 -5.97 -0.54 9.37
N GLU A 128 -6.86 -0.78 8.40
CA GLU A 128 -7.81 -1.88 8.39
C GLU A 128 -7.10 -3.24 8.28
N TRP A 129 -5.88 -3.23 7.74
CA TRP A 129 -5.01 -4.39 7.78
C TRP A 129 -4.37 -4.60 9.17
N ARG A 130 -3.77 -3.56 9.76
CA ARG A 130 -2.97 -3.67 11.00
C ARG A 130 -3.81 -3.73 12.27
N ASP A 131 -4.83 -2.89 12.29
CA ASP A 131 -5.58 -2.47 13.48
C ASP A 131 -7.05 -2.90 13.37
N GLY A 132 -7.58 -3.05 12.14
CA GLY A 132 -8.98 -3.41 11.87
C GLY A 132 -9.85 -2.18 11.62
N HIS A 133 -11.18 -2.38 11.56
CA HIS A 133 -12.16 -1.32 11.34
C HIS A 133 -13.47 -1.67 12.05
N PRO A 134 -14.27 -0.70 12.55
CA PRO A 134 -15.58 -0.97 13.17
C PRO A 134 -16.53 -1.82 12.32
N ASP A 135 -16.50 -1.66 10.99
CA ASP A 135 -17.33 -2.45 10.06
C ASP A 135 -16.78 -3.86 9.76
N CYS A 136 -15.61 -4.19 10.30
CA CYS A 136 -15.00 -5.51 10.19
C CYS A 136 -15.36 -6.39 11.39
N LEU A 137 -16.66 -6.67 11.53
CA LEU A 137 -17.23 -7.59 12.51
C LEU A 137 -17.84 -8.79 11.79
N ASP A 138 -17.71 -9.98 12.38
CA ASP A 138 -18.49 -11.17 12.03
C ASP A 138 -18.95 -11.93 13.28
N ALA A 139 -19.60 -13.08 13.11
CA ALA A 139 -20.14 -13.87 14.22
C ALA A 139 -19.09 -14.30 15.27
N ARG A 140 -17.79 -14.24 14.93
CA ARG A 140 -16.67 -14.56 15.82
C ARG A 140 -16.04 -13.32 16.47
N GLY A 141 -16.54 -12.12 16.16
CA GLY A 141 -16.05 -10.85 16.66
C GLY A 141 -15.33 -10.00 15.61
N PRO A 142 -14.55 -8.98 16.04
CA PRO A 142 -13.79 -8.13 15.14
C PRO A 142 -12.68 -8.90 14.42
N PHE A 143 -12.45 -8.56 13.16
CA PHE A 143 -11.37 -9.12 12.36
C PHE A 143 -10.58 -8.02 11.63
N LYS A 144 -9.35 -8.34 11.24
CA LYS A 144 -8.42 -7.43 10.55
C LYS A 144 -7.68 -8.12 9.40
N GLY A 145 -6.72 -7.44 8.80
CA GLY A 145 -5.89 -7.96 7.70
C GLY A 145 -6.58 -7.84 6.34
N ARG A 146 -6.15 -8.68 5.39
CA ARG A 146 -6.63 -8.67 3.99
C ARG A 146 -8.16 -8.60 3.86
N LYS A 147 -8.86 -9.46 4.61
CA LYS A 147 -10.33 -9.53 4.58
C LYS A 147 -10.98 -8.21 4.99
N CYS A 148 -10.40 -7.51 5.97
CA CYS A 148 -10.92 -6.23 6.43
C CYS A 148 -10.60 -5.11 5.44
N ALA A 149 -9.34 -5.01 5.00
CA ALA A 149 -8.93 -4.03 4.00
C ALA A 149 -9.74 -4.15 2.69
N GLU A 150 -9.98 -5.37 2.22
CA GLU A 150 -10.83 -5.62 1.03
C GLU A 150 -12.27 -5.17 1.23
N ARG A 151 -12.82 -5.37 2.43
CA ARG A 151 -14.21 -4.99 2.77
C ARG A 151 -14.40 -3.47 2.74
N VAL A 152 -13.53 -2.72 3.42
CA VAL A 152 -13.85 -1.31 3.74
C VAL A 152 -12.99 -0.29 2.98
N ASN A 153 -11.85 -0.69 2.41
CA ASN A 153 -10.90 0.26 1.83
C ASN A 153 -10.87 0.18 0.29
N ALA A 154 -11.33 1.25 -0.38
CA ALA A 154 -11.40 1.32 -1.84
C ALA A 154 -10.02 1.40 -2.50
N GLU A 155 -9.06 2.13 -1.93
CA GLU A 155 -7.69 2.23 -2.43
C GLU A 155 -7.01 0.84 -2.38
N TYR A 156 -7.18 0.11 -1.28
CA TYR A 156 -6.67 -1.27 -1.16
C TYR A 156 -7.28 -2.21 -2.22
N ARG A 157 -8.59 -2.11 -2.48
CA ARG A 157 -9.25 -2.90 -3.54
C ARG A 157 -8.68 -2.61 -4.92
N LEU A 158 -8.46 -1.34 -5.25
CA LEU A 158 -7.83 -0.93 -6.51
C LEU A 158 -6.42 -1.50 -6.65
N MET A 159 -5.59 -1.40 -5.59
CA MET A 159 -4.24 -1.98 -5.57
C MET A 159 -4.25 -3.50 -5.71
N GLN A 160 -5.16 -4.20 -5.02
CA GLN A 160 -5.29 -5.65 -5.06
C GLN A 160 -5.72 -6.15 -6.44
N ALA A 161 -6.55 -5.38 -7.14
CA ALA A 161 -7.12 -5.75 -8.43
C ALA A 161 -6.33 -5.20 -9.64
N ASP A 162 -5.24 -4.46 -9.40
CA ASP A 162 -4.37 -3.97 -10.47
C ASP A 162 -3.71 -5.13 -11.23
N MET A 163 -4.13 -5.33 -12.49
CA MET A 163 -3.71 -6.46 -13.31
C MET A 163 -2.25 -6.38 -13.71
N TYR A 164 -1.59 -5.22 -13.67
CA TYR A 164 -0.14 -5.16 -13.88
C TYR A 164 0.63 -5.96 -12.84
N ASN A 165 0.06 -6.17 -11.64
CA ASN A 165 0.65 -6.95 -10.55
C ASN A 165 0.19 -8.42 -10.50
N LEU A 166 -0.63 -8.87 -11.46
CA LEU A 166 -1.28 -10.19 -11.44
C LEU A 166 -0.81 -11.10 -12.58
N TYR A 167 -0.20 -12.23 -12.22
CA TYR A 167 0.34 -13.20 -13.18
C TYR A 167 -0.20 -14.61 -12.91
N PRO A 168 -0.44 -15.47 -13.92
CA PRO A 168 -0.87 -16.84 -13.68
C PRO A 168 0.31 -17.65 -13.14
N ALA A 169 0.18 -18.28 -11.99
CA ALA A 169 1.18 -19.22 -11.45
C ALA A 169 0.52 -20.56 -11.13
N ILE A 170 1.29 -21.65 -11.15
CA ILE A 170 0.81 -22.92 -10.61
C ILE A 170 0.41 -22.69 -9.14
N GLY A 171 -0.80 -23.09 -8.73
CA GLY A 171 -1.31 -22.77 -7.40
C GLY A 171 -0.42 -23.24 -6.25
N ALA A 172 0.26 -24.38 -6.40
CA ALA A 172 1.24 -24.86 -5.43
C ALA A 172 2.50 -23.98 -5.34
N VAL A 173 2.96 -23.44 -6.48
CA VAL A 173 4.11 -22.52 -6.53
C VAL A 173 3.75 -21.19 -5.88
N ASN A 174 2.58 -20.63 -6.20
CA ASN A 174 2.03 -19.44 -5.55
C ASN A 174 1.94 -19.62 -4.02
N ALA A 175 1.39 -20.76 -3.57
CA ALA A 175 1.29 -21.11 -2.17
C ALA A 175 2.63 -21.06 -1.42
N MET A 176 3.64 -21.69 -2.02
CA MET A 176 4.97 -21.83 -1.44
C MET A 176 5.78 -20.53 -1.53
N ARG A 177 5.56 -19.72 -2.57
CA ARG A 177 6.16 -18.38 -2.74
C ARG A 177 5.74 -17.47 -1.58
N SER A 178 4.50 -17.58 -1.10
CA SER A 178 4.00 -16.82 0.05
C SER A 178 4.18 -15.30 -0.16
N ASN A 179 4.56 -14.57 0.89
CA ASN A 179 4.91 -13.15 0.89
C ASN A 179 6.45 -12.92 0.85
N TYR A 180 7.22 -13.93 0.45
CA TYR A 180 8.68 -13.90 0.54
C TYR A 180 9.30 -12.90 -0.43
N ASN A 181 10.35 -12.23 0.06
CA ASN A 181 11.12 -11.28 -0.75
C ASN A 181 11.94 -12.02 -1.81
N TYR A 182 12.15 -11.35 -2.94
CA TYR A 182 13.03 -11.85 -3.99
C TYR A 182 14.50 -11.70 -3.58
N ALA A 183 15.33 -12.67 -3.96
CA ALA A 183 16.76 -12.67 -3.74
C ALA A 183 17.48 -13.58 -4.75
N MET A 184 18.80 -13.43 -4.85
CA MET A 184 19.65 -14.48 -5.41
C MET A 184 20.03 -15.45 -4.28
N LEU A 185 19.86 -16.75 -4.53
CA LEU A 185 20.08 -17.86 -3.60
C LEU A 185 21.12 -18.83 -4.20
N PRO A 186 22.41 -18.42 -4.26
CA PRO A 186 23.47 -19.29 -4.75
C PRO A 186 23.56 -20.53 -3.85
N GLY A 187 23.60 -21.71 -4.46
CA GLY A 187 23.68 -22.99 -3.75
C GLY A 187 22.33 -23.56 -3.27
N ALA A 188 21.25 -22.78 -3.29
CA ALA A 188 19.92 -23.31 -2.98
C ALA A 188 19.43 -24.26 -4.10
N LYS A 189 18.78 -25.35 -3.69
CA LYS A 189 18.18 -26.32 -4.60
C LYS A 189 16.87 -25.79 -5.17
N GLU A 190 16.57 -26.19 -6.41
CA GLU A 190 15.26 -25.90 -7.00
C GLU A 190 14.15 -26.60 -6.22
N THR A 191 13.07 -25.87 -5.98
CA THR A 191 11.99 -26.32 -5.10
C THR A 191 10.94 -27.16 -5.83
N PHE A 192 10.80 -26.98 -7.15
CA PHE A 192 9.70 -27.57 -7.93
C PHE A 192 10.14 -28.45 -9.09
N GLY A 193 11.39 -28.90 -9.11
CA GLY A 193 12.04 -29.51 -10.27
C GLY A 193 12.80 -28.50 -11.14
N PRO A 194 13.17 -28.88 -12.37
CA PRO A 194 14.12 -28.17 -13.24
C PRO A 194 13.55 -26.89 -13.89
N PHE A 195 12.92 -26.05 -13.08
CA PHE A 195 12.22 -24.83 -13.53
C PHE A 195 12.83 -23.56 -12.95
N GLY A 196 14.02 -23.59 -12.35
CA GLY A 196 14.77 -22.41 -11.90
C GLY A 196 14.28 -21.75 -10.61
N MET A 197 13.12 -22.15 -10.09
CA MET A 197 12.52 -21.53 -8.90
C MET A 197 13.08 -22.16 -7.63
N LYS A 198 13.68 -21.34 -6.76
CA LYS A 198 14.28 -21.76 -5.47
C LYS A 198 13.64 -20.99 -4.32
N ILE A 199 13.34 -21.69 -3.23
CA ILE A 199 12.78 -21.11 -2.01
C ILE A 199 13.57 -21.60 -0.82
N GLU A 200 14.22 -20.68 -0.11
CA GLU A 200 15.02 -20.97 1.07
C GLU A 200 15.01 -19.77 2.03
N GLY A 201 14.88 -20.02 3.34
CA GLY A 201 14.99 -18.98 4.36
C GLY A 201 14.01 -17.80 4.19
N ASN A 202 12.76 -18.06 3.80
CA ASN A 202 11.74 -17.05 3.49
C ASN A 202 12.16 -16.06 2.38
N LYS A 203 12.98 -16.53 1.43
CA LYS A 203 13.38 -15.81 0.23
C LYS A 203 13.12 -16.68 -1.00
N VAL A 204 12.98 -16.01 -2.14
CA VAL A 204 12.67 -16.63 -3.42
C VAL A 204 13.67 -16.17 -4.46
N GLU A 205 14.35 -17.11 -5.11
CA GLU A 205 15.04 -16.87 -6.38
C GLU A 205 14.10 -17.34 -7.51
N PRO A 206 13.53 -16.42 -8.31
CA PRO A 206 12.70 -16.79 -9.43
C PRO A 206 13.56 -17.23 -10.63
N PRO A 207 12.95 -17.95 -11.56
CA PRO A 207 13.57 -18.32 -12.83
C PRO A 207 13.99 -17.07 -13.61
N GLU A 208 15.05 -17.19 -14.39
CA GLU A 208 15.69 -16.06 -15.06
C GLU A 208 14.74 -15.27 -15.96
N HIS A 209 13.93 -15.97 -16.76
CA HIS A 209 12.96 -15.35 -17.69
C HIS A 209 11.89 -14.48 -16.98
N ALA A 210 11.63 -14.71 -15.70
CA ALA A 210 10.62 -13.95 -14.95
C ALA A 210 11.19 -12.67 -14.30
N ARG A 211 12.53 -12.55 -14.18
CA ARG A 211 13.18 -11.50 -13.36
C ARG A 211 12.92 -10.08 -13.86
N GLY A 212 12.98 -9.86 -15.18
CA GLY A 212 12.71 -8.55 -15.78
C GLY A 212 11.28 -8.07 -15.52
N ALA A 213 10.30 -8.94 -15.80
CA ALA A 213 8.89 -8.64 -15.55
C ALA A 213 8.59 -8.42 -14.05
N ILE A 214 9.23 -9.18 -13.16
CA ILE A 214 9.14 -8.95 -11.71
C ILE A 214 9.64 -7.55 -11.36
N ALA A 215 10.83 -7.19 -11.87
CA ALA A 215 11.45 -5.89 -11.60
C ALA A 215 10.57 -4.72 -12.04
N ARG A 216 10.08 -4.76 -13.29
CA ARG A 216 9.21 -3.72 -13.82
C ARG A 216 7.87 -3.65 -13.10
N THR A 217 7.33 -4.79 -12.64
CA THR A 217 6.12 -4.81 -11.82
C THR A 217 6.31 -4.14 -10.46
N VAL A 218 7.41 -4.44 -9.76
CA VAL A 218 7.72 -3.81 -8.46
C VAL A 218 7.94 -2.30 -8.63
N LYS A 219 8.68 -1.89 -9.67
CA LYS A 219 8.92 -0.47 -10.00
C LYS A 219 7.61 0.25 -10.35
N TYR A 220 6.75 -0.38 -11.15
CA TYR A 220 5.41 0.13 -11.44
C TYR A 220 4.57 0.29 -10.17
N MET A 221 4.49 -0.72 -9.32
CA MET A 221 3.67 -0.64 -8.10
C MET A 221 4.16 0.47 -7.15
N ALA A 222 5.48 0.67 -7.04
CA ALA A 222 6.06 1.76 -6.26
C ALA A 222 5.78 3.14 -6.86
N TRP A 223 5.79 3.26 -8.19
CA TRP A 223 5.44 4.50 -8.89
C TRP A 223 3.93 4.80 -8.82
N ALA A 224 3.09 3.79 -9.03
CA ALA A 224 1.65 3.92 -9.14
C ALA A 224 0.98 4.21 -7.78
N TYR A 225 1.56 3.68 -6.69
CA TYR A 225 1.00 3.76 -5.35
C TYR A 225 2.06 4.24 -4.35
N PRO A 226 2.18 5.56 -4.08
CA PRO A 226 3.20 6.13 -3.19
C PRO A 226 3.19 5.59 -1.76
N ARG A 227 2.10 4.95 -1.33
CA ARG A 227 1.97 4.27 -0.03
C ARG A 227 2.81 2.98 0.06
N PHE A 228 3.16 2.39 -1.09
CA PHE A 228 4.03 1.22 -1.17
C PHE A 228 5.45 1.64 -1.54
N THR A 229 6.38 1.40 -0.61
CA THR A 229 7.81 1.65 -0.84
C THR A 229 8.58 0.34 -0.64
N PRO A 230 9.20 -0.24 -1.70
CA PRO A 230 10.09 -1.38 -1.54
C PRO A 230 11.31 -1.00 -0.70
N SER A 231 11.91 -1.97 0.01
CA SER A 231 13.15 -1.70 0.76
C SER A 231 14.29 -1.32 -0.18
N ARG A 232 15.32 -0.62 0.32
CA ARG A 232 16.51 -0.24 -0.48
C ARG A 232 17.16 -1.45 -1.17
N GLN A 233 17.23 -2.58 -0.46
CA GLN A 233 17.77 -3.83 -1.03
C GLN A 233 16.90 -4.36 -2.18
N GLN A 234 15.57 -4.36 -2.02
CA GLN A 234 14.68 -4.77 -3.11
C GLN A 234 14.78 -3.81 -4.29
N GLN A 235 14.82 -2.48 -4.05
CA GLN A 235 15.00 -1.49 -5.12
C GLN A 235 16.25 -1.76 -5.95
N GLN A 236 17.40 -1.95 -5.30
CA GLN A 236 18.67 -2.26 -5.98
C GLN A 236 18.61 -3.55 -6.78
N LEU A 237 17.96 -4.59 -6.25
CA LEU A 237 17.78 -5.86 -6.98
C LEU A 237 16.89 -5.67 -8.21
N MET A 238 15.77 -4.94 -8.07
CA MET A 238 14.87 -4.67 -9.19
C MET A 238 15.57 -3.81 -10.24
N ASP A 239 16.36 -2.81 -9.86
CA ASP A 239 17.13 -2.00 -10.83
C ASP A 239 18.16 -2.82 -11.61
N ALA A 240 18.83 -3.76 -10.93
CA ALA A 240 19.74 -4.69 -11.59
C ALA A 240 18.99 -5.62 -12.56
N TRP A 241 17.90 -6.25 -12.13
CA TRP A 241 17.12 -7.16 -12.96
C TRP A 241 16.45 -6.47 -14.14
N ASP A 242 15.90 -5.27 -13.96
CA ASP A 242 15.32 -4.48 -15.04
C ASP A 242 16.34 -4.17 -16.14
N ARG A 243 17.59 -3.87 -15.77
CA ARG A 243 18.68 -3.62 -16.71
C ARG A 243 19.17 -4.90 -17.41
N MET A 244 19.24 -6.01 -16.67
CA MET A 244 19.78 -7.27 -17.18
C MET A 244 18.79 -8.02 -18.08
N TYR A 245 17.50 -7.85 -17.83
CA TYR A 245 16.44 -8.64 -18.46
C TYR A 245 15.46 -7.71 -19.18
N PRO A 246 15.70 -7.39 -20.46
CA PRO A 246 14.86 -6.46 -21.22
C PRO A 246 13.42 -6.98 -21.37
N VAL A 247 12.51 -6.09 -21.74
CA VAL A 247 11.15 -6.47 -22.13
C VAL A 247 11.16 -7.42 -23.33
N ASP A 248 10.16 -8.30 -23.39
CA ASP A 248 9.89 -9.14 -24.56
C ASP A 248 8.56 -8.76 -25.22
N GLN A 249 8.27 -9.40 -26.36
CA GLN A 249 7.03 -9.16 -27.11
C GLN A 249 5.78 -9.42 -26.27
N TRP A 250 5.81 -10.46 -25.43
CA TRP A 250 4.66 -10.84 -24.64
C TRP A 250 4.40 -9.83 -23.51
N GLU A 251 5.42 -9.36 -22.81
CA GLU A 251 5.29 -8.37 -21.76
C GLU A 251 4.71 -7.06 -22.30
N CYS A 252 5.15 -6.63 -23.48
CA CYS A 252 4.62 -5.46 -24.18
C CYS A 252 3.15 -5.64 -24.58
N GLU A 253 2.80 -6.77 -25.20
CA GLU A 253 1.43 -7.06 -25.60
C GLU A 253 0.49 -7.22 -24.40
N ARG A 254 0.94 -7.90 -23.35
CA ARG A 254 0.23 -7.99 -22.06
C ARG A 254 -0.06 -6.61 -21.50
N ALA A 255 0.94 -5.72 -21.49
CA ALA A 255 0.79 -4.38 -20.94
C ALA A 255 -0.21 -3.54 -21.74
N ARG A 256 -0.21 -3.65 -23.07
CA ARG A 256 -1.19 -3.00 -23.97
C ARG A 256 -2.62 -3.48 -23.72
N ARG A 257 -2.81 -4.80 -23.54
CA ARG A 257 -4.13 -5.39 -23.25
C ARG A 257 -4.65 -4.94 -21.88
N ILE A 258 -3.78 -4.87 -20.88
CA ILE A 258 -4.14 -4.36 -19.55
C ILE A 258 -4.52 -2.87 -19.63
N GLU A 259 -3.74 -2.06 -20.36
CA GLU A 259 -4.02 -0.62 -20.53
C GLU A 259 -5.43 -0.40 -21.13
N ALA A 260 -5.81 -1.20 -22.13
CA ALA A 260 -7.13 -1.12 -22.75
C ALA A 260 -8.29 -1.45 -21.78
N ILE A 261 -8.06 -2.26 -20.76
CA ILE A 261 -9.09 -2.67 -19.79
C ILE A 261 -9.11 -1.73 -18.57
N GLN A 262 -7.95 -1.44 -17.98
CA GLN A 262 -7.86 -0.59 -16.78
C GLN A 262 -7.88 0.91 -17.07
N SER A 263 -7.61 1.31 -18.32
CA SER A 263 -7.46 2.71 -18.71
C SER A 263 -6.32 3.45 -18.00
N ASN A 264 -5.30 2.74 -17.52
CA ASN A 264 -4.06 3.30 -17.00
C ASN A 264 -2.86 2.57 -17.60
N GLU A 265 -1.75 3.29 -17.80
CA GLU A 265 -0.53 2.71 -18.36
C GLU A 265 0.45 2.25 -17.27
N ASN A 266 1.30 1.29 -17.63
CA ASN A 266 2.54 1.02 -16.91
C ASN A 266 3.70 1.70 -17.67
N PRO A 267 4.12 2.92 -17.26
CA PRO A 267 5.12 3.67 -18.00
C PRO A 267 6.50 3.01 -18.00
N VAL A 268 6.81 2.17 -17.00
CA VAL A 268 8.08 1.43 -16.92
C VAL A 268 8.17 0.42 -18.06
N VAL A 269 7.11 -0.35 -18.30
CA VAL A 269 7.06 -1.33 -19.39
C VAL A 269 6.90 -0.62 -20.73
N LYS A 270 5.93 0.29 -20.84
CA LYS A 270 5.58 0.96 -22.11
C LYS A 270 6.73 1.78 -22.68
N GLY A 271 7.49 2.47 -21.83
CA GLY A 271 8.71 3.19 -22.24
C GLY A 271 9.73 2.26 -22.89
N GLN A 272 10.09 1.17 -22.20
CA GLN A 272 11.05 0.19 -22.71
C GLN A 272 10.56 -0.52 -23.97
N CYS A 273 9.26 -0.82 -24.07
CA CYS A 273 8.66 -1.42 -25.27
C CYS A 273 8.75 -0.49 -26.49
N ARG A 274 8.57 0.83 -26.29
CA ARG A 274 8.74 1.82 -27.37
C ARG A 274 10.20 1.90 -27.83
N GLU A 275 11.13 1.96 -26.88
CA GLU A 275 12.58 1.96 -27.18
C GLU A 275 13.02 0.70 -27.93
N ALA A 276 12.44 -0.46 -27.58
CA ALA A 276 12.70 -1.73 -28.24
C ALA A 276 11.95 -1.93 -29.58
N GLY A 277 11.09 -0.99 -29.99
CA GLY A 277 10.26 -1.15 -31.20
C GLY A 277 9.18 -2.24 -31.08
N LEU A 278 8.77 -2.58 -29.85
CA LEU A 278 7.79 -3.62 -29.53
C LEU A 278 6.41 -3.07 -29.16
N TRP A 279 6.23 -1.75 -29.22
CA TRP A 279 4.95 -1.09 -28.96
C TRP A 279 4.37 -0.53 -30.27
N PRO A 280 3.23 -1.04 -30.76
CA PRO A 280 2.62 -0.59 -32.01
C PRO A 280 1.99 0.80 -31.93
#